data_AF-A0A4U6WNS0-F1
#
_entry.id   AF-A0A4U6WNS0-F1
#
_cell.length_a   1.000
_cell.length_b   1.000
_cell.length_c   1.000
_cell.angle_alpha   90.00
_cell.angle_beta   90.00
_cell.angle_gamma   90.00
#
_symmetry.space_group_name_H-M   'P 1'
#
loop_
_entity.id
_entity.type
_entity.pdbx_description
1 polymer ?
#
loop_
_entity_poly.entity_id
_entity_poly.type
_entity_poly.pdbx_seq_one_letter_code
_entity_poly.pdbx_strand_id
1 'polypeptide(L)'
;MFGVPTYIGYLEEMFKGHLVDGASSVIPGSSTQEKGDEEVDLGDDEAEELQEEEFLASPLSSGSRNRTNSTASTATSPNKKSKRPMVKMFQGLLVELQVARSKEEAIIQEMVKQRQDELEKKAPVQAA
;
A
#
# COMPACT_ATOMS: atom_id res chain seq x y z
N MET A 1 21.79 -28.73 -40.80
CA MET A 1 21.41 -27.34 -41.15
C MET A 1 19.91 -27.21 -40.92
N PHE A 2 19.47 -26.31 -40.04
CA PHE A 2 18.05 -25.97 -39.95
C PHE A 2 17.75 -24.95 -41.06
N GLY A 3 16.88 -25.33 -41.99
CA GLY A 3 16.43 -24.45 -43.06
C GLY A 3 15.39 -23.44 -42.55
N VAL A 4 15.14 -22.40 -43.34
CA VAL A 4 14.07 -21.44 -43.05
C VAL A 4 12.73 -22.19 -43.00
N PRO A 5 11.91 -22.00 -41.95
CA PRO A 5 10.63 -22.68 -41.85
C PRO A 5 9.70 -22.30 -43.00
N THR A 6 8.94 -23.26 -43.51
CA THR A 6 7.99 -23.06 -44.62
C THR A 6 6.90 -22.05 -44.31
N TYR A 7 6.63 -21.80 -43.03
CA TYR A 7 5.61 -20.87 -42.55
C TYR A 7 6.06 -19.41 -42.45
N ILE A 8 7.31 -19.09 -42.83
CA ILE A 8 7.86 -17.74 -42.66
C ILE A 8 7.03 -16.66 -43.39
N GLY A 9 6.51 -16.96 -44.59
CA GLY A 9 5.67 -16.03 -45.34
C GLY A 9 4.33 -15.73 -44.67
N TYR A 10 3.75 -16.72 -43.96
CA TYR A 10 2.53 -16.51 -43.18
C TYR A 10 2.79 -15.63 -41.96
N LEU A 11 3.96 -15.75 -41.33
CA LEU A 11 4.35 -14.85 -40.23
C LEU A 11 4.52 -13.42 -40.74
N GLU A 12 5.16 -13.23 -41.88
CA GLU A 12 5.32 -11.90 -42.49
C GLU A 12 3.95 -11.26 -42.79
N GLU A 13 3.00 -12.03 -43.33
CA GLU A 13 1.64 -11.53 -43.59
C GLU A 13 0.88 -11.18 -42.31
N MET A 14 0.93 -12.04 -41.28
CA MET A 14 0.23 -11.80 -40.01
C MET A 14 0.77 -10.59 -39.25
N PHE A 15 2.08 -10.36 -39.26
CA PHE A 15 2.74 -9.28 -38.53
C PHE A 15 2.99 -8.03 -39.38
N LYS A 16 2.51 -7.99 -40.63
CA LYS A 16 2.60 -6.81 -41.47
C LYS A 16 1.94 -5.62 -40.76
N GLY A 17 2.69 -4.54 -40.60
CA GLY A 17 2.22 -3.32 -39.93
C GLY A 17 2.18 -3.37 -38.40
N HIS A 18 2.61 -4.47 -37.78
CA HIS A 18 2.76 -4.55 -36.32
C HIS A 18 4.20 -4.22 -35.94
N LEU A 19 4.39 -3.18 -35.13
CA LEU A 19 5.69 -2.83 -34.55
C LEU A 19 5.75 -3.37 -33.12
N VAL A 20 6.78 -4.15 -32.78
CA VAL A 20 7.03 -4.58 -31.40
C VAL A 20 8.08 -3.65 -30.80
N ASP A 21 7.64 -2.54 -30.23
CA ASP A 21 8.50 -1.48 -29.66
C ASP A 21 8.92 -1.77 -28.20
N GLY A 22 8.42 -2.84 -27.60
CA GLY A 22 8.74 -3.19 -26.22
C GLY A 22 8.09 -2.29 -25.16
N ALA A 23 7.30 -1.28 -25.54
CA ALA A 23 6.53 -0.44 -24.61
C ALA A 23 5.55 -1.24 -23.72
N SER A 24 5.10 -2.41 -24.17
CA SER A 24 4.26 -3.33 -23.38
C SER A 24 5.07 -4.38 -22.61
N SER A 25 6.40 -4.37 -22.71
CA SER A 25 7.27 -5.28 -21.99
C SER A 25 7.39 -4.83 -20.53
N VAL A 26 7.17 -5.75 -19.60
CA VAL A 26 7.35 -5.51 -18.16
C VAL A 26 8.30 -6.58 -17.62
N ILE A 27 9.36 -6.15 -16.95
CA ILE A 27 10.27 -7.06 -16.24
C ILE A 27 9.75 -7.21 -14.81
N PRO A 28 9.26 -8.40 -14.39
CA PRO A 28 8.76 -8.58 -13.04
C PRO A 28 9.86 -8.31 -12.01
N GLY A 29 9.63 -7.36 -11.12
CA GLY A 29 10.62 -6.94 -10.12
C GLY A 29 11.57 -5.82 -10.56
N SER A 30 11.50 -5.34 -11.81
CA SER A 30 12.13 -4.06 -12.16
C SER A 30 11.26 -2.92 -11.67
N SER A 31 11.67 -2.23 -10.61
CA SER A 31 11.11 -0.94 -10.23
C SER A 31 11.64 0.14 -11.18
N THR A 32 11.32 0.04 -12.48
CA THR A 32 11.50 1.17 -13.40
C THR A 32 10.32 2.11 -13.19
N GLN A 33 10.36 2.80 -12.05
CA GLN A 33 9.66 4.05 -11.84
C GLN A 33 10.28 5.01 -12.86
N GLU A 34 9.58 5.26 -13.98
CA GLU A 34 9.95 6.42 -14.77
C GLU A 34 9.86 7.64 -13.87
N LYS A 35 10.97 8.35 -13.88
CA LYS A 35 11.24 9.56 -13.12
C LYS A 35 10.37 10.67 -13.70
N GLY A 36 9.15 10.79 -13.19
CA GLY A 36 8.21 11.87 -13.45
C GLY A 36 7.71 12.41 -12.12
N ASP A 37 8.40 13.45 -11.68
CA ASP A 37 8.01 14.47 -10.71
C ASP A 37 7.91 14.09 -9.22
N GLU A 38 8.64 14.90 -8.46
CA GLU A 38 8.69 14.97 -7.01
C GLU A 38 7.30 15.22 -6.44
N GLU A 39 6.82 14.35 -5.56
CA GLU A 39 6.08 14.74 -4.35
C GLU A 39 6.18 13.54 -3.38
N VAL A 40 6.79 13.81 -2.24
CA VAL A 40 6.84 12.89 -1.10
C VAL A 40 5.50 12.98 -0.38
N ASP A 41 4.53 12.16 -0.76
CA ASP A 41 3.27 12.08 -0.03
C ASP A 41 3.41 11.15 1.20
N LEU A 42 3.82 11.76 2.31
CA LEU A 42 3.65 11.23 3.66
C LEU A 42 2.25 11.64 4.15
N GLY A 43 1.23 10.88 3.81
CA GLY A 43 -0.15 11.19 4.20
C GLY A 43 -1.04 9.97 4.28
N ASP A 44 -1.43 9.62 5.50
CA ASP A 44 -2.61 8.83 5.81
C ASP A 44 -3.85 9.62 5.36
N ASP A 45 -4.69 9.08 4.49
CA ASP A 45 -6.05 9.60 4.31
C ASP A 45 -7.01 8.47 3.90
N GLU A 46 -7.88 8.13 4.85
CA GLU A 46 -9.28 7.88 4.51
C GLU A 46 -9.87 9.15 3.88
N ALA A 47 -10.89 8.93 3.04
CA ALA A 47 -11.96 9.87 2.69
C ALA A 47 -11.91 10.52 1.29
N GLU A 48 -13.01 10.21 0.58
CA GLU A 48 -13.84 11.11 -0.24
C GLU A 48 -13.57 11.20 -1.76
N GLU A 49 -14.66 10.86 -2.46
CA GLU A 49 -14.94 11.13 -3.87
C GLU A 49 -14.80 12.62 -4.19
N LEU A 50 -14.12 12.97 -5.28
CA LEU A 50 -14.41 14.10 -6.16
C LEU A 50 -13.76 13.73 -7.51
N GLN A 51 -14.52 13.31 -8.53
CA GLN A 51 -15.01 14.17 -9.64
C GLN A 51 -13.89 15.03 -10.22
N GLU A 52 -13.62 15.11 -11.51
CA GLU A 52 -14.17 14.67 -12.80
C GLU A 52 -13.04 15.14 -13.75
N GLU A 53 -12.71 14.45 -14.84
CA GLU A 53 -12.47 15.14 -16.12
C GLU A 53 -12.15 14.16 -17.24
N GLU A 54 -13.02 14.23 -18.25
CA GLU A 54 -12.66 14.19 -19.66
C GLU A 54 -12.39 12.83 -20.32
N PHE A 55 -13.46 12.04 -20.40
CA PHE A 55 -14.11 11.71 -21.68
C PHE A 55 -13.24 11.72 -22.96
N LEU A 56 -12.31 10.78 -23.10
CA LEU A 56 -11.80 10.40 -24.43
C LEU A 56 -12.56 9.19 -24.96
N ALA A 57 -13.61 9.52 -25.73
CA ALA A 57 -14.52 8.59 -26.38
C ALA A 57 -13.78 7.57 -27.26
N SER A 58 -13.88 6.29 -26.91
CA SER A 58 -13.57 5.17 -27.81
C SER A 58 -14.75 4.90 -28.75
N PRO A 59 -14.52 4.51 -30.01
CA PRO A 59 -15.57 4.49 -31.03
C PRO A 59 -16.65 3.46 -30.72
N LEU A 60 -17.89 3.92 -30.70
CA LEU A 60 -19.10 3.11 -30.56
C LEU A 60 -19.22 2.13 -31.72
N SER A 61 -18.88 0.87 -31.49
CA SER A 61 -19.23 -0.22 -32.41
C SER A 61 -20.73 -0.54 -32.27
N SER A 62 -21.53 -0.02 -33.19
CA SER A 62 -22.93 -0.38 -33.39
C SER A 62 -23.02 -1.79 -34.00
N GLY A 63 -22.94 -2.82 -33.15
CA GLY A 63 -23.22 -4.21 -33.50
C GLY A 63 -24.41 -4.73 -32.69
N SER A 64 -25.61 -4.71 -33.27
CA SER A 64 -26.79 -5.37 -32.74
C SER A 64 -26.57 -6.89 -32.70
N ARG A 65 -26.43 -7.47 -31.50
CA ARG A 65 -26.97 -8.79 -31.11
C ARG A 65 -26.65 -9.13 -29.64
N ASN A 66 -27.73 -9.21 -28.86
CA ASN A 66 -27.93 -10.06 -27.68
C ASN A 66 -27.09 -9.78 -26.42
N ARG A 67 -27.61 -8.88 -25.58
CA ARG A 67 -27.40 -8.91 -24.12
C ARG A 67 -27.93 -10.23 -23.55
N THR A 68 -27.05 -11.12 -23.13
CA THR A 68 -27.24 -11.93 -21.91
C THR A 68 -25.87 -12.26 -21.35
N ASN A 69 -25.70 -12.03 -20.05
CA ASN A 69 -24.51 -12.30 -19.22
C ASN A 69 -23.53 -11.13 -19.03
N SER A 70 -24.00 -10.11 -18.31
CA SER A 70 -23.12 -9.30 -17.46
C SER A 70 -22.57 -10.19 -16.35
N THR A 71 -21.37 -10.74 -16.52
CA THR A 71 -20.52 -11.08 -15.38
C THR A 71 -19.54 -9.94 -15.17
N ALA A 72 -20.05 -8.78 -14.75
CA ALA A 72 -19.23 -7.83 -13.99
C ALA A 72 -18.89 -8.51 -12.66
N SER A 73 -17.91 -9.41 -12.69
CA SER A 73 -17.31 -9.91 -11.48
C SER A 73 -16.46 -8.76 -10.95
N THR A 74 -17.03 -7.96 -10.07
CA THR A 74 -16.24 -7.29 -9.04
C THR A 74 -15.73 -8.40 -8.13
N ALA A 75 -14.77 -9.18 -8.64
CA ALA A 75 -14.01 -10.13 -7.84
C ALA A 75 -13.22 -9.29 -6.85
N THR A 76 -13.85 -8.93 -5.73
CA THR A 76 -13.14 -8.52 -4.54
C THR A 76 -12.31 -9.75 -4.16
N SER A 77 -11.02 -9.71 -4.50
CA SER A 77 -10.09 -10.73 -4.08
C SER A 77 -10.25 -10.89 -2.55
N PRO A 78 -10.30 -12.11 -2.01
CA PRO A 78 -10.36 -12.29 -0.56
C PRO A 78 -9.29 -11.43 0.10
N ASN A 79 -9.66 -10.61 1.09
CA ASN A 79 -8.71 -9.77 1.83
C ASN A 79 -7.47 -10.61 2.15
N LYS A 80 -6.29 -10.18 1.70
CA LYS A 80 -5.02 -10.91 1.90
C LYS A 80 -4.80 -11.09 3.41
N LYS A 81 -5.23 -12.23 3.98
CA LYS A 81 -5.06 -12.56 5.41
C LYS A 81 -3.62 -12.94 5.76
N SER A 82 -2.64 -12.42 5.03
CA SER A 82 -1.23 -12.69 5.28
C SER A 82 -0.62 -11.48 5.97
N LYS A 83 -0.85 -11.35 7.29
CA LYS A 83 0.11 -10.61 8.12
C LYS A 83 1.42 -11.39 8.03
N ARG A 84 2.38 -10.84 7.27
CA ARG A 84 3.68 -11.47 7.01
C ARG A 84 4.32 -11.89 8.34
N PRO A 85 5.08 -13.00 8.39
CA PRO A 85 5.74 -13.46 9.63
C PRO A 85 6.47 -12.34 10.39
N MET A 86 7.13 -11.43 9.65
CA MET A 86 7.78 -10.24 10.22
C MET A 86 6.82 -9.31 10.97
N VAL A 87 5.65 -9.01 10.41
CA VAL A 87 4.64 -8.13 11.04
C VAL A 87 4.18 -8.70 12.38
N LYS A 88 4.07 -10.02 12.50
CA LYS A 88 3.73 -10.69 13.76
C LYS A 88 4.84 -10.55 14.81
N MET A 89 6.11 -10.66 14.41
CA MET A 89 7.25 -10.46 15.32
C MET A 89 7.30 -9.02 15.83
N PHE A 90 7.16 -8.03 14.95
CA PHE A 90 7.14 -6.61 15.34
C PHE A 90 5.97 -6.28 16.28
N GLN A 91 4.80 -6.89 16.05
CA GLN A 91 3.64 -6.67 16.92
C GLN A 91 3.89 -7.17 18.35
N GLY A 92 4.64 -8.27 18.52
CA GLY A 92 5.07 -8.74 19.85
C GLY A 92 6.00 -7.75 20.55
N LEU A 93 7.01 -7.26 19.83
CA LEU A 93 7.96 -6.27 20.36
C LEU A 93 7.27 -4.96 20.77
N LEU A 94 6.32 -4.48 19.95
CA LEU A 94 5.60 -3.24 20.24
C LEU A 94 4.76 -3.35 21.53
N VAL A 95 4.10 -4.50 21.73
CA VAL A 95 3.34 -4.78 22.95
C VAL A 95 4.27 -4.81 24.17
N GLU A 96 5.43 -5.45 24.05
CA GLU A 96 6.40 -5.51 25.15
C GLU A 96 6.95 -4.13 25.52
N LEU A 97 7.28 -3.30 24.53
CA LEU A 97 7.71 -1.91 24.74
C LEU A 97 6.61 -1.06 25.43
N GLN A 98 5.35 -1.23 25.04
CA GLN A 98 4.23 -0.54 25.68
C GLN A 98 4.04 -0.96 27.15
N VAL A 99 4.19 -2.26 27.43
CA VAL A 99 4.16 -2.78 28.80
C VAL A 99 5.35 -2.27 29.62
N ALA A 100 6.54 -2.21 29.03
CA ALA A 100 7.73 -1.68 29.71
C ALA A 100 7.55 -0.19 30.05
N ARG A 101 7.08 0.61 29.08
CA ARG A 101 6.84 2.05 29.26
C ARG A 101 5.80 2.33 30.34
N SER A 102 4.68 1.60 30.35
CA SER A 102 3.63 1.78 31.36
C SER A 102 4.11 1.44 32.77
N LYS A 103 4.96 0.40 32.93
CA LYS A 103 5.60 0.08 34.22
C LYS A 103 6.55 1.18 34.68
N GLU A 104 7.36 1.70 33.77
CA GLU A 104 8.29 2.80 34.07
C GLU A 104 7.54 4.06 34.51
N GLU A 105 6.47 4.43 33.80
CA GLU A 105 5.61 5.58 34.16
C GLU A 105 4.99 5.41 35.56
N ALA A 106 4.52 4.21 35.91
CA ALA A 106 3.97 3.94 37.23
C ALA A 106 5.03 4.10 38.34
N ILE A 107 6.25 3.60 38.12
CA ILE A 107 7.36 3.72 39.08
C ILE A 107 7.75 5.20 39.26
N ILE A 108 7.85 5.96 38.16
CA ILE A 108 8.17 7.39 38.21
C ILE A 108 7.09 8.15 38.99
N GLN A 109 5.81 7.88 38.72
CA GLN A 109 4.70 8.52 39.43
C GLN A 109 4.74 8.22 40.94
N GLU A 110 5.02 6.98 41.32
CA GLU A 110 5.16 6.60 42.73
C GLU A 110 6.31 7.35 43.40
N MET A 111 7.49 7.40 42.77
CA MET A 111 8.65 8.13 43.29
C MET A 111 8.37 9.62 43.46
N VAL A 112 7.66 10.24 42.49
CA VAL A 112 7.29 11.66 42.57
C VAL A 112 6.34 11.90 43.74
N LYS A 113 5.33 11.04 43.92
CA LYS A 113 4.38 11.14 45.03
C LYS A 113 5.07 11.00 46.39
N GLN A 114 5.96 10.01 46.54
CA GLN A 114 6.73 9.83 47.78
C GLN A 114 7.53 11.09 48.13
N ARG A 115 8.18 11.72 47.13
CA ARG A 115 8.93 12.97 47.35
C ARG A 115 8.03 14.14 47.73
N GLN A 116 6.84 14.26 47.16
CA GLN A 116 5.87 15.30 47.53
C GLN A 116 5.40 15.11 48.98
N ASP A 117 5.01 13.89 49.35
CA ASP A 117 4.58 13.55 50.72
C ASP A 117 5.70 13.82 51.75
N GLU A 118 6.96 13.56 51.40
CA GLU A 118 8.12 13.88 52.26
C GLU A 118 8.35 15.38 52.43
N LEU A 119 8.18 16.17 51.36
CA LEU A 119 8.31 17.62 51.42
C LEU A 119 7.19 18.26 52.25
N GLU A 120 5.95 17.77 52.10
CA GLU A 120 4.82 18.24 52.89
C GLU A 120 4.96 17.91 54.38
N LYS A 121 5.49 16.72 54.73
CA LYS A 121 5.76 16.34 56.12
C LYS A 121 6.89 17.14 56.77
N LYS A 122 7.82 17.70 56.00
CA LYS A 122 8.93 18.54 56.50
C LYS A 122 8.58 20.03 56.61
N ALA A 123 7.44 20.45 56.06
CA ALA A 123 7.00 21.86 56.07
C ALA A 123 6.36 22.41 57.36
N PRO A 124 5.88 21.65 58.39
CA PRO A 124 5.08 22.24 59.46
C PRO A 124 5.87 22.67 60.72
N VAL A 125 7.11 23.18 60.62
CA VAL A 125 7.87 23.60 61.85
C VAL A 125 8.65 24.93 61.73
N GLN A 126 8.43 25.79 60.74
CA GLN A 126 9.04 27.13 60.75
C GLN A 126 8.05 28.25 60.39
N ALA A 127 7.05 28.42 61.26
CA ALA A 127 6.32 29.68 61.42
C ALA A 127 5.70 29.69 62.82
N ALA A 128 6.50 30.03 63.82
CA ALA A 128 6.08 30.38 65.17
C ALA A 128 6.80 31.66 65.60
#